data_AF-A0A6P3RP30-F1
#
_entry.id   AF-A0A6P3RP30-F1
#
_cell.length_a   1.000
_cell.length_b   1.000
_cell.length_c   1.000
_cell.angle_alpha   90.00
_cell.angle_beta   90.00
_cell.angle_gamma   90.00
#
_symmetry.space_group_name_H-M   'P 1'
#
loop_
_entity.id
_entity.type
_entity.pdbx_description
1 polymer ?
#
loop_
_entity_poly.entity_id
_entity_poly.type
_entity_poly.pdbx_seq_one_letter_code
_entity_poly.pdbx_strand_id
1 'polypeptide(L)'
;MLTLASKLKREDGLKGSRTSAAASDSTRRVSVRDRLLVKDEGYYQGGKFQFETEVPDAYNMVPPKVKCLTRIWHPNITETGEICLSLLREHSIDGTGWAPTRTLKDVVWGLNSLFTDLLNFDDPLNIEAAEHHLRDKEDFRNKVGDYIKHYAR
;
A
#
# COMPACT_ATOMS: atom_id res chain seq x y z
N MET A 1 2.59 5.22 14.62
CA MET A 1 1.71 6.40 14.48
C MET A 1 1.45 6.59 13.00
N LEU A 2 0.17 6.59 12.60
CA LEU A 2 -0.27 6.77 11.21
C LEU A 2 -0.15 8.26 10.85
N THR A 3 0.92 8.66 10.17
CA THR A 3 1.25 10.06 9.84
C THR A 3 0.67 10.57 8.51
N LEU A 4 -0.10 9.77 7.77
CA LEU A 4 -0.62 10.15 6.46
C LEU A 4 -1.61 11.34 6.55
N ALA A 5 -2.57 11.25 7.47
CA ALA A 5 -3.61 12.28 7.62
C ALA A 5 -3.06 13.64 8.11
N SER A 6 -1.94 13.64 8.84
CA SER A 6 -1.33 14.85 9.41
C SER A 6 -0.25 15.48 8.53
N LYS A 7 0.23 14.79 7.49
CA LYS A 7 1.08 15.39 6.44
C LYS A 7 0.23 16.11 5.38
N LEU A 8 -0.91 15.52 4.99
CA LEU A 8 -1.82 16.11 4.00
C LEU A 8 -2.45 17.45 4.46
N LYS A 9 -2.66 17.65 5.77
CA LYS A 9 -3.19 18.91 6.33
C LYS A 9 -2.21 20.09 6.35
N ARG A 10 -0.90 19.87 6.15
CA ARG A 10 0.11 20.93 6.31
C ARG A 10 0.36 21.74 5.03
N GLU A 11 -0.11 21.28 3.87
CA GLU A 11 0.14 21.96 2.59
C GLU A 11 -0.94 22.98 2.19
N ASP A 12 -2.05 23.10 2.95
CA ASP A 12 -3.11 24.09 2.69
C ASP A 12 -2.80 25.51 3.19
N GLY A 13 -1.60 25.75 3.75
CA GLY A 13 -1.31 26.94 4.53
C GLY A 13 -0.03 27.70 4.17
N LEU A 14 0.14 28.20 2.93
CA LEU A 14 1.05 29.32 2.69
C LEU A 14 0.71 30.12 1.42
N LYS A 15 0.20 31.35 1.60
CA LYS A 15 0.09 32.37 0.54
C LYS A 15 1.31 33.30 0.57
N GLY A 16 1.97 33.43 -0.58
CA GLY A 16 2.44 34.72 -1.13
C GLY A 16 3.92 35.08 -1.00
N SER A 17 4.66 34.99 -2.12
CA SER A 17 5.44 36.10 -2.66
C SER A 17 5.81 35.83 -4.13
N ARG A 18 5.76 36.86 -4.98
CA ARG A 18 5.93 36.80 -6.44
C ARG A 18 7.40 36.82 -6.85
N THR A 19 7.79 35.93 -7.75
CA THR A 19 8.84 36.17 -8.77
C THR A 19 8.53 35.35 -10.02
N SER A 20 8.57 36.01 -11.18
CA SER A 20 8.32 35.47 -12.52
C SER A 20 9.51 34.64 -13.04
N ALA A 21 9.29 33.40 -13.47
CA ALA A 21 10.06 32.74 -14.52
C ALA A 21 9.43 31.40 -14.95
N ALA A 22 9.31 31.22 -16.28
CA ALA A 22 9.19 30.00 -17.08
C ALA A 22 8.12 28.95 -16.70
N ALA A 23 7.15 28.80 -17.60
CA ALA A 23 6.24 27.66 -17.64
C ALA A 23 7.02 26.35 -17.85
N SER A 24 7.04 25.52 -16.81
CA SER A 24 7.15 24.07 -16.95
C SER A 24 5.84 23.51 -16.43
N ASP A 25 5.00 23.08 -17.34
CA ASP A 25 3.77 22.34 -17.05
C ASP A 25 4.17 20.98 -16.48
N SER A 26 4.39 20.95 -15.17
CA SER A 26 4.55 19.72 -14.40
C SER A 26 3.42 19.73 -13.37
N THR A 27 2.27 19.17 -13.75
CA THR A 27 1.22 18.85 -12.80
C THR A 27 1.87 18.00 -11.70
N ARG A 28 1.98 18.59 -10.51
CA ARG A 28 2.85 18.10 -9.45
C ARG A 28 2.20 16.86 -8.84
N ARG A 29 2.49 15.68 -9.41
CA ARG A 29 2.04 14.39 -8.88
C ARG A 29 2.51 14.27 -7.43
N VAL A 30 1.57 14.19 -6.50
CA VAL A 30 1.89 14.06 -5.08
C VAL A 30 2.15 12.58 -4.81
N SER A 31 3.42 12.23 -4.56
CA SER A 31 3.84 10.92 -4.09
C SER A 31 4.17 10.98 -2.61
N VAL A 32 3.50 10.15 -1.81
CA VAL A 32 3.70 10.05 -0.37
C VAL A 32 4.26 8.68 -0.04
N ARG A 33 5.39 8.66 0.68
CA ARG A 33 5.97 7.44 1.23
C ARG A 33 5.72 7.36 2.71
N ASP A 34 5.09 6.28 3.14
CA ASP A 34 4.86 5.99 4.56
C ASP A 34 5.19 4.55 4.89
N ARG A 35 5.46 4.33 6.18
CA ARG A 35 5.88 3.04 6.72
C ARG A 35 4.80 2.50 7.63
N LEU A 36 4.34 1.30 7.33
CA LEU A 36 3.44 0.52 8.16
C LEU A 36 4.25 -0.38 9.08
N LEU A 37 3.95 -0.34 10.38
CA LEU A 37 4.46 -1.30 11.36
C LEU A 37 3.34 -2.28 11.66
N VAL A 38 3.56 -3.56 11.36
CA VAL A 38 2.63 -4.63 11.73
C VAL A 38 2.86 -4.97 13.19
N LYS A 39 1.93 -4.53 14.04
CA LYS A 39 1.99 -4.74 15.49
C LYS A 39 1.29 -6.02 15.94
N ASP A 40 0.31 -6.44 15.17
CA ASP A 40 -0.62 -7.50 15.51
C ASP A 40 0.02 -8.89 15.29
N GLU A 41 -0.70 -9.92 15.71
CA GLU A 41 -0.29 -11.33 15.54
C GLU A 41 -0.36 -11.77 14.08
N GLY A 42 0.33 -12.86 13.74
CA GLY A 42 0.33 -13.45 12.40
C GLY A 42 1.73 -13.60 11.81
N TYR A 43 1.82 -13.97 10.53
CA TYR A 43 3.11 -14.26 9.87
C TYR A 43 4.03 -13.04 9.80
N TYR A 44 3.46 -11.83 9.71
CA TYR A 44 4.22 -10.60 9.42
C TYR A 44 4.50 -9.74 10.65
N GLN A 45 4.24 -10.26 11.84
CA GLN A 45 4.39 -9.53 13.10
C GLN A 45 5.80 -8.93 13.25
N GLY A 46 5.85 -7.66 13.66
CA GLY A 46 7.10 -6.93 13.88
C GLY A 46 7.76 -6.39 12.60
N GLY A 47 7.26 -6.77 11.41
CA GLY A 47 7.73 -6.24 10.14
C GLY A 47 7.37 -4.77 9.92
N LYS A 48 8.27 -4.02 9.27
CA LYS A 48 8.08 -2.64 8.84
C LYS A 48 8.10 -2.56 7.32
N PHE A 49 6.93 -2.34 6.72
CA PHE A 49 6.74 -2.33 5.27
C PHE A 49 6.50 -0.90 4.79
N GLN A 50 7.25 -0.47 3.80
CA GLN A 50 7.14 0.87 3.23
C GLN A 50 6.26 0.84 1.98
N PHE A 51 5.34 1.78 1.90
CA PHE A 51 4.43 1.94 0.77
C PHE A 51 4.61 3.33 0.16
N GLU A 52 4.53 3.39 -1.15
CA GLU A 52 4.42 4.62 -1.92
C GLU A 52 3.00 4.75 -2.43
N THR A 53 2.36 5.88 -2.14
CA THR A 53 1.02 6.24 -2.62
C THR A 53 1.15 7.44 -3.55
N GLU A 54 0.80 7.24 -4.80
CA GLU A 54 0.76 8.27 -5.81
C GLU A 54 -0.69 8.69 -6.05
N VAL A 55 -0.98 9.96 -5.76
CA VAL A 55 -2.30 10.53 -5.92
C VAL A 55 -2.40 11.14 -7.33
N PRO A 56 -3.28 10.63 -8.22
CA PRO A 56 -3.45 11.16 -9.56
C PRO A 56 -4.20 12.50 -9.53
N ASP A 57 -4.09 13.29 -10.62
CA ASP A 57 -4.81 14.58 -10.73
C ASP A 57 -6.33 14.40 -10.71
N ALA A 58 -6.82 13.27 -11.21
CA ALA A 58 -8.23 12.87 -11.17
C ALA A 58 -8.64 12.19 -9.85
N TYR A 59 -7.93 12.44 -8.75
CA TYR A 59 -8.21 11.83 -7.45
C TYR A 59 -9.66 12.04 -7.01
N ASN A 60 -10.14 11.06 -6.24
CA ASN A 60 -11.54 10.73 -5.95
C ASN A 60 -12.30 10.12 -7.12
N MET A 61 -12.07 10.51 -8.38
CA MET A 61 -12.65 9.77 -9.52
C MET A 61 -11.85 8.52 -9.85
N VAL A 62 -10.51 8.63 -9.81
CA VAL A 62 -9.57 7.53 -10.01
C VAL A 62 -8.88 7.19 -8.69
N PRO A 63 -8.68 5.90 -8.36
CA PRO A 63 -7.96 5.51 -7.15
C PRO A 63 -6.51 5.99 -7.15
N PRO A 64 -5.89 6.17 -5.97
CA PRO A 64 -4.46 6.34 -5.89
C PRO A 64 -3.74 5.07 -6.34
N LYS A 65 -2.55 5.22 -6.92
CA LYS A 65 -1.68 4.07 -7.20
C LYS A 65 -0.84 3.79 -5.97
N VAL A 66 -0.78 2.53 -5.56
CA VAL A 66 -0.01 2.12 -4.38
C VAL A 66 0.99 1.04 -4.76
N LYS A 67 2.23 1.20 -4.29
CA LYS A 67 3.31 0.22 -4.45
C LYS A 67 3.96 -0.09 -3.11
N CYS A 68 4.21 -1.37 -2.83
CA CYS A 68 5.08 -1.77 -1.73
C CYS A 68 6.54 -1.60 -2.15
N LEU A 69 7.32 -0.84 -1.40
CA LEU A 69 8.74 -0.63 -1.65
C LEU A 69 9.61 -1.66 -0.92
N THR A 70 9.04 -2.36 0.07
CA THR A 70 9.73 -3.39 0.84
C THR A 70 9.50 -4.75 0.19
N ARG A 71 10.59 -5.44 -0.16
CA ARG A 71 10.53 -6.83 -0.63
C ARG A 71 9.89 -7.71 0.44
N ILE A 72 8.89 -8.51 0.05
CA ILE A 72 8.07 -9.29 0.97
C ILE A 72 7.64 -10.62 0.34
N TRP A 73 7.58 -11.68 1.14
CA TRP A 73 6.99 -12.96 0.76
C TRP A 73 5.51 -12.97 1.18
N HIS A 74 4.59 -12.60 0.28
CA HIS A 74 3.17 -12.38 0.61
C HIS A 74 2.25 -12.83 -0.54
N PRO A 75 1.08 -13.46 -0.28
CA PRO A 75 0.20 -13.93 -1.35
C PRO A 75 -0.47 -12.79 -2.14
N ASN A 76 -0.79 -11.66 -1.51
CA ASN A 76 -1.44 -10.51 -2.17
C ASN A 76 -0.50 -9.33 -2.50
N ILE A 77 0.81 -9.46 -2.25
CA ILE A 77 1.82 -8.45 -2.57
C ILE A 77 3.00 -9.14 -3.25
N THR A 78 3.35 -8.72 -4.46
CA THR A 78 4.50 -9.30 -5.19
C THR A 78 5.81 -8.80 -4.60
N GLU A 79 6.90 -9.54 -4.83
CA GLU A 79 8.23 -9.11 -4.40
C GLU A 79 8.69 -7.81 -5.07
N THR A 80 8.14 -7.50 -6.25
CA THR A 80 8.35 -6.26 -7.02
C THR A 80 7.48 -5.09 -6.55
N GLY A 81 6.51 -5.36 -5.68
CA GLY A 81 5.73 -4.35 -4.96
C GLY A 81 4.32 -4.11 -5.47
N GLU A 82 3.81 -4.89 -6.41
CA GLU A 82 2.40 -4.80 -6.85
C GLU A 82 1.49 -5.34 -5.76
N ILE A 83 0.30 -4.75 -5.64
CA ILE A 83 -0.64 -5.03 -4.55
C ILE A 83 -1.98 -5.41 -5.14
N CYS A 84 -2.51 -6.56 -4.71
CA CYS A 84 -3.90 -6.91 -4.95
C CYS A 84 -4.75 -6.43 -3.76
N LEU A 85 -5.38 -5.27 -3.93
CA LEU A 85 -6.31 -4.71 -2.95
C LEU A 85 -7.56 -4.24 -3.69
N SER A 86 -8.69 -4.89 -3.40
CA SER A 86 -9.93 -4.72 -4.18
C SER A 86 -10.38 -3.27 -4.30
N LEU A 87 -10.23 -2.49 -3.22
CA LEU A 87 -10.62 -1.08 -3.19
C LEU A 87 -9.83 -0.17 -4.15
N LEU A 88 -8.69 -0.62 -4.67
CA LEU A 88 -7.88 0.11 -5.65
C LEU A 88 -8.27 -0.22 -7.10
N ARG A 89 -9.27 -1.11 -7.31
CA ARG A 89 -9.78 -1.44 -8.65
C ARG A 89 -10.74 -0.36 -9.13
N GLU A 90 -10.42 0.29 -10.25
CA GLU A 90 -11.24 1.37 -10.83
C GLU A 90 -12.61 0.90 -11.32
N HIS A 91 -12.65 -0.29 -11.93
CA HIS A 91 -13.89 -0.93 -12.38
C HIS A 91 -14.01 -2.29 -11.71
N SER A 92 -14.82 -2.39 -10.65
CA SER A 92 -15.13 -3.68 -10.02
C SER A 92 -16.61 -4.01 -10.20
N ILE A 93 -16.87 -5.23 -10.64
CA ILE A 93 -18.22 -5.74 -10.93
C ILE A 93 -18.98 -6.04 -9.63
N ASP A 94 -18.24 -6.39 -8.57
CA ASP A 94 -18.75 -6.76 -7.25
C ASP A 94 -19.03 -5.56 -6.32
N GLY A 95 -18.78 -4.32 -6.78
CA GLY A 95 -18.98 -3.11 -5.99
C GLY A 95 -17.97 -2.89 -4.86
N THR A 96 -16.93 -3.72 -4.76
CA THR A 96 -15.87 -3.60 -3.73
C THR A 96 -14.78 -2.59 -4.09
N GLY A 97 -14.75 -2.17 -5.36
CA GLY A 97 -13.76 -1.30 -5.98
C GLY A 97 -13.69 0.12 -5.44
N TRP A 98 -12.96 0.95 -6.18
CA TRP A 98 -12.86 2.37 -5.90
C TRP A 98 -14.21 3.05 -6.11
N ALA A 99 -14.54 3.97 -5.22
CA ALA A 99 -15.69 4.84 -5.34
C ALA A 99 -15.29 6.25 -4.89
N PRO A 100 -15.89 7.32 -5.43
CA PRO A 100 -15.57 8.70 -5.00
C PRO A 100 -15.82 9.01 -3.53
N THR A 101 -16.51 8.13 -2.81
CA THR A 101 -16.72 8.20 -1.36
C THR A 101 -15.57 7.62 -0.54
N ARG A 102 -14.64 6.87 -1.15
CA ARG A 102 -13.45 6.31 -0.51
C ARG A 102 -12.34 7.36 -0.42
N THR A 103 -11.53 7.25 0.62
CA THR A 103 -10.52 8.23 1.01
C THR A 103 -9.14 7.57 1.12
N LEU A 104 -8.06 8.37 1.17
CA LEU A 104 -6.73 7.85 1.49
C LEU A 104 -6.66 7.13 2.84
N LYS A 105 -7.54 7.49 3.79
CA LYS A 105 -7.65 6.77 5.06
C LYS A 105 -8.10 5.32 4.81
N ASP A 106 -9.11 5.12 3.97
CA ASP A 106 -9.61 3.78 3.64
C ASP A 106 -8.55 2.93 2.94
N VAL A 107 -7.72 3.54 2.09
CA VAL A 107 -6.55 2.89 1.48
C VAL A 107 -5.58 2.40 2.55
N VAL A 108 -5.23 3.26 3.51
CA VAL A 108 -4.31 2.92 4.61
C VAL A 108 -4.87 1.78 5.47
N TRP A 109 -6.18 1.79 5.76
CA TRP A 109 -6.83 0.68 6.46
C TRP A 109 -6.77 -0.60 5.65
N GLY A 110 -7.10 -0.56 4.35
CA GLY A 110 -7.03 -1.74 3.48
C GLY A 110 -5.62 -2.33 3.38
N LEU A 111 -4.59 -1.48 3.27
CA LEU A 111 -3.19 -1.93 3.30
C LEU A 111 -2.82 -2.62 4.62
N ASN A 112 -3.31 -2.10 5.75
CA ASN A 112 -3.10 -2.76 7.04
C ASN A 112 -3.79 -4.13 7.08
N SER A 113 -5.04 -4.21 6.61
CA SER A 113 -5.82 -5.45 6.60
C SER A 113 -5.24 -6.53 5.70
N LEU A 114 -4.39 -6.22 4.71
CA LEU A 114 -3.69 -7.25 3.92
C LEU A 114 -2.80 -8.16 4.78
N PHE A 115 -2.36 -7.68 5.95
CA PHE A 115 -1.56 -8.47 6.89
C PHE A 115 -2.42 -9.22 7.92
N THR A 116 -3.73 -8.99 7.93
CA THR A 116 -4.70 -9.58 8.86
C THR A 116 -5.90 -10.16 8.12
N ASP A 117 -7.04 -9.46 8.10
CA ASP A 117 -8.35 -9.99 7.68
C ASP A 117 -8.47 -10.18 6.17
N LEU A 118 -7.68 -9.44 5.38
CA LEU A 118 -7.63 -9.54 3.92
C LEU A 118 -6.44 -10.37 3.42
N LEU A 119 -5.70 -11.03 4.30
CA LEU A 119 -4.68 -11.99 3.90
C LEU A 119 -5.35 -13.19 3.24
N ASN A 120 -5.25 -13.29 1.92
CA ASN A 120 -5.96 -14.31 1.14
C ASN A 120 -5.00 -15.17 0.33
N PHE A 121 -5.14 -16.50 0.47
CA PHE A 121 -4.38 -17.52 -0.25
C PHE A 121 -5.18 -18.19 -1.39
N ASP A 122 -6.50 -17.97 -1.48
CA ASP A 122 -7.37 -18.63 -2.45
C ASP A 122 -7.34 -17.97 -3.84
N ASP A 123 -7.22 -16.64 -3.89
CA ASP A 123 -7.05 -15.84 -5.11
C ASP A 123 -5.80 -14.93 -5.00
N PRO A 124 -4.59 -15.53 -5.01
CA PRO A 124 -3.36 -14.83 -4.74
C PRO A 124 -2.82 -14.12 -5.98
N LEU A 125 -2.20 -12.96 -5.77
CA LEU A 125 -1.39 -12.29 -6.80
C LEU A 125 -0.02 -12.98 -6.97
N ASN A 126 0.54 -13.45 -5.86
CA ASN A 126 1.77 -14.21 -5.80
C ASN A 126 1.43 -15.70 -5.57
N ILE A 127 1.29 -16.43 -6.67
CA ILE A 127 0.93 -17.85 -6.66
C ILE A 127 1.98 -18.68 -5.91
N GLU A 128 3.28 -18.39 -6.08
CA GLU A 128 4.35 -19.12 -5.41
C GLU A 128 4.27 -19.01 -3.88
N ALA A 129 3.94 -17.83 -3.36
CA ALA A 129 3.75 -17.63 -1.92
C ALA A 129 2.56 -18.44 -1.39
N ALA A 130 1.48 -18.54 -2.17
CA ALA A 130 0.30 -19.31 -1.78
C ALA A 130 0.52 -20.83 -1.87
N GLU A 131 1.12 -21.32 -2.95
CA GLU A 131 1.50 -22.73 -3.10
C GLU A 131 2.49 -23.16 -2.01
N HIS A 132 3.44 -22.28 -1.66
CA HIS A 132 4.36 -22.53 -0.57
C HIS A 132 3.60 -22.70 0.76
N HIS A 133 2.67 -21.79 1.08
CA HIS A 133 1.84 -21.90 2.29
C HIS A 133 1.00 -23.18 2.31
N LEU A 134 0.42 -23.55 1.17
CA LEU A 134 -0.39 -24.76 1.03
C LEU A 134 0.43 -26.03 1.26
N ARG A 135 1.66 -26.06 0.74
CA ARG A 135 2.57 -27.20 0.87
C ARG A 135 3.16 -27.34 2.27
N ASP A 136 3.65 -26.24 2.84
CA ASP A 136 4.29 -26.22 4.15
C ASP A 136 4.13 -24.87 4.84
N LYS A 137 3.27 -24.83 5.87
CA LYS A 137 2.99 -23.61 6.64
C LYS A 137 4.14 -23.21 7.56
N GLU A 138 4.96 -24.17 7.99
CA GLU A 138 6.10 -23.90 8.87
C GLU A 138 7.25 -23.29 8.07
N ASP A 139 7.59 -23.89 6.93
CA ASP A 139 8.61 -23.35 6.03
C ASP A 139 8.20 -21.98 5.47
N PHE A 140 6.91 -21.80 5.15
CA PHE A 140 6.36 -20.50 4.79
C PHE A 140 6.62 -19.46 5.89
N ARG A 141 6.34 -19.79 7.15
CA ARG A 141 6.57 -18.88 8.29
C ARG A 141 8.05 -18.55 8.44
N ASN A 142 8.94 -19.53 8.29
CA ASN A 142 10.38 -19.34 8.38
C ASN A 142 10.87 -18.39 7.27
N LYS A 143 10.46 -18.62 6.02
CA LYS A 143 10.79 -17.75 4.89
C LYS A 143 10.28 -16.32 5.09
N VAL A 144 9.05 -16.15 5.58
CA VAL A 144 8.52 -14.81 5.93
C VAL A 144 9.40 -14.14 6.99
N GLY A 145 9.78 -14.87 8.04
CA GLY A 145 10.68 -14.38 9.09
C GLY A 145 12.04 -13.91 8.54
N ASP A 146 12.62 -14.67 7.61
CA ASP A 146 13.88 -14.30 6.95
C ASP A 146 13.72 -13.03 6.11
N TYR A 147 12.64 -12.92 5.34
CA TYR A 147 12.36 -11.70 4.57
C TYR A 147 12.20 -10.49 5.48
N ILE A 148 11.51 -10.61 6.61
CA ILE A 148 11.37 -9.51 7.57
C ILE A 148 12.73 -9.11 8.12
N LYS A 149 13.55 -10.08 8.49
CA LYS A 149 14.89 -9.84 9.03
C LYS A 149 15.80 -9.10 8.03
N HIS A 150 15.68 -9.37 6.74
CA HIS A 150 16.57 -8.86 5.70
C HIS A 150 16.07 -7.53 5.10
N TYR A 151 14.75 -7.35 4.97
CA TYR A 151 14.19 -6.25 4.19
C TYR A 151 13.26 -5.31 4.97
N ALA A 152 12.73 -5.73 6.12
CA ALA A 152 11.61 -5.04 6.80
C ALA A 152 11.89 -4.68 8.27
N ARG A 153 13.14 -4.30 8.61
CA ARG A 153 13.52 -3.86 9.96
C ARG A 153 13.26 -2.37 10.25
#